data_AF-A0A962W8I9-F1
#
_entry.id   AF-A0A962W8I9-F1
#
_cell.length_a   1.000
_cell.length_b   1.000
_cell.length_c   1.000
_cell.angle_alpha   90.00
_cell.angle_beta   90.00
_cell.angle_gamma   90.00
#
_symmetry.space_group_name_H-M   'P 1'
#
loop_
_entity.id
_entity.type
_entity.pdbx_description
1 polymer ?
#
loop_
_entity_poly.entity_id
_entity_poly.type
_entity_poly.pdbx_seq_one_letter_code
_entity_poly.pdbx_strand_id
1 'polypeptide(L)'
;RFSGICETVLMANLTPVDRENSRAFYAFIQKKVDGKEPVGGVADAIVKDICRQMSEDQIIWAHKKYFAKPMLCDNDGPFARFRKWYSQFYADGAA
;
A
#
# COMPACT_ATOMS: atom_id res chain seq x y z
N ARG A 1 10.69 -1.23 4.58
CA ARG A 1 12.11 -1.03 4.19
C ARG A 1 12.70 -2.40 3.96
N PHE A 2 13.20 -2.68 2.75
CA PHE A 2 13.94 -3.91 2.48
C PHE A 2 15.42 -3.60 2.71
N SER A 3 16.08 -4.36 3.58
CA SER A 3 17.51 -4.18 3.90
C SER A 3 18.24 -5.52 3.80
N GLY A 4 19.51 -5.51 3.40
CA GLY A 4 20.37 -6.70 3.30
C GLY A 4 20.53 -7.31 1.90
N ILE A 5 19.64 -6.98 0.95
CA ILE A 5 19.74 -7.40 -0.46
C ILE A 5 19.85 -6.18 -1.40
N CYS A 6 18.94 -5.21 -1.23
CA CYS A 6 19.03 -3.88 -1.81
C CYS A 6 18.38 -2.87 -0.86
N GLU A 7 18.89 -1.64 -0.79
CA GLU A 7 18.25 -0.57 -0.03
C GLU A 7 17.18 0.12 -0.89
N THR A 8 15.94 -0.33 -0.74
CA THR A 8 14.77 0.26 -1.40
C THR A 8 13.74 0.71 -0.35
N VAL A 9 13.31 1.97 -0.46
CA VAL A 9 12.16 2.51 0.26
C VAL A 9 10.98 2.57 -0.70
N LEU A 10 9.89 1.90 -0.35
CA LEU A 10 8.59 2.05 -1.00
C LEU A 10 7.75 3.03 -0.18
N MET A 11 7.26 4.08 -0.84
CA MET A 11 6.19 4.91 -0.33
C MET A 11 4.89 4.51 -1.01
N ALA A 12 3.99 3.88 -0.25
CA ALA A 12 2.65 3.52 -0.69
C ALA A 12 1.67 4.65 -0.33
N ASN A 13 1.14 5.33 -1.34
CA ASN A 13 0.31 6.52 -1.14
C ASN A 13 -1.10 6.29 -1.68
N LEU A 14 -2.07 6.87 -1.01
CA LEU A 14 -3.46 6.96 -1.47
C LEU A 14 -3.93 8.41 -1.33
N THR A 15 -4.67 8.88 -2.32
CA THR A 15 -5.31 10.20 -2.29
C THR A 15 -6.74 10.08 -2.79
N PRO A 16 -7.75 10.54 -2.03
CA PRO A 16 -9.13 10.54 -2.50
C PRO A 16 -9.26 11.49 -3.69
N VAL A 17 -9.97 11.05 -4.73
CA VAL A 17 -10.33 11.89 -5.90
C VAL A 17 -11.75 12.41 -5.72
N ASP A 18 -12.66 11.52 -5.33
CA ASP A 18 -14.03 11.83 -4.94
C ASP A 18 -14.49 10.81 -3.87
N ARG A 19 -15.81 10.74 -3.61
CA ARG A 19 -16.39 9.87 -2.59
C ARG A 19 -16.19 8.37 -2.88
N GLU A 20 -16.20 7.98 -4.15
CA GLU A 20 -16.17 6.58 -4.58
C GLU A 20 -14.83 6.19 -5.24
N ASN A 21 -13.99 7.17 -5.58
CA ASN A 21 -12.72 6.95 -6.26
C ASN A 21 -11.51 7.45 -5.44
N SER A 22 -10.47 6.64 -5.41
CA SER A 22 -9.17 6.99 -4.84
C SER A 22 -8.05 6.66 -5.83
N ARG A 23 -7.00 7.48 -5.83
CA ARG A 23 -5.77 7.21 -6.57
C ARG A 23 -4.75 6.59 -5.63
N ALA A 24 -4.39 5.35 -5.90
CA ALA A 24 -3.26 4.69 -5.25
C ALA A 24 -2.02 4.75 -6.16
N PHE A 25 -0.88 5.12 -5.61
CA PHE A 25 0.38 5.19 -6.37
C PHE A 25 1.59 4.94 -5.48
N TYR A 26 2.60 4.32 -6.08
CA TYR A 26 3.84 3.98 -5.40
C TYR A 26 4.99 4.86 -5.89
N ALA A 27 5.81 5.29 -4.95
CA ALA A 27 7.10 5.91 -5.24
C ALA A 27 8.21 5.06 -4.62
N PHE A 28 9.25 4.81 -5.39
CA PHE A 28 10.41 4.01 -4.97
C PHE A 28 11.62 4.92 -4.87
N ILE A 29 12.35 4.81 -3.76
CA ILE A 29 13.59 5.53 -3.52
C ILE A 29 14.68 4.49 -3.29
N GLN A 30 15.73 4.57 -4.09
CA GLN A 30 16.87 3.67 -4.03
C GLN A 30 18.16 4.46 -3.82
N LYS A 31 19.13 3.83 -3.18
CA LYS A 31 20.45 4.45 -3.00
C LYS A 31 21.19 4.44 -4.33
N LYS A 32 21.70 5.60 -4.73
CA LYS A 32 22.59 5.74 -5.89
C LYS A 32 23.88 4.92 -5.71
N VAL A 33 24.36 4.35 -6.80
CA VAL A 33 25.66 3.69 -6.91
C VAL A 33 26.56 4.59 -7.76
N ASP A 34 27.71 5.00 -7.22
CA ASP A 34 28.65 5.94 -7.88
C ASP A 34 27.98 7.21 -8.44
N GLY A 35 27.02 7.76 -7.67
CA GLY A 35 26.30 8.99 -8.02
C GLY A 35 25.22 8.82 -9.10
N LYS A 36 25.00 7.61 -9.60
CA LYS A 36 23.98 7.28 -10.60
C LYS A 36 22.85 6.46 -10.00
N GLU A 37 21.67 6.57 -10.58
CA GLU A 37 20.57 5.66 -10.24
C GLU A 37 21.00 4.22 -10.56
N PRO A 38 20.76 3.26 -9.66
CA PRO A 38 20.99 1.86 -9.98
C PRO A 38 20.09 1.47 -11.16
N VAL A 39 20.64 0.75 -12.13
CA VAL A 39 19.91 0.23 -13.29
C VAL A 39 20.13 -1.27 -13.34
N GLY A 40 19.04 -2.02 -13.45
CA GLY A 40 19.02 -3.47 -13.47
C GLY A 40 19.24 -4.11 -12.09
N GLY A 41 19.52 -5.42 -12.11
CA GLY A 41 19.81 -6.20 -10.91
C GLY A 41 18.62 -6.38 -9.98
N VAL A 42 18.93 -6.66 -8.71
CA VAL A 42 17.94 -7.08 -7.71
C VAL A 42 16.99 -5.95 -7.31
N ALA A 43 17.48 -4.70 -7.29
CA ALA A 43 16.68 -3.54 -6.92
C ALA A 43 15.53 -3.30 -7.93
N ASP A 44 15.84 -3.34 -9.23
CA ASP A 44 14.83 -3.27 -10.30
C ASP A 44 13.87 -4.46 -10.28
N ALA A 45 14.38 -5.67 -10.02
CA ALA A 45 13.55 -6.86 -9.92
C ALA A 45 12.53 -6.74 -8.78
N ILE A 46 12.93 -6.20 -7.63
CA ILE A 46 12.04 -5.95 -6.49
C ILE A 46 10.97 -4.90 -6.83
N VAL A 47 11.35 -3.80 -7.51
CA VAL A 47 10.37 -2.79 -7.94
C VAL A 47 9.35 -3.40 -8.89
N LYS A 48 9.80 -4.18 -9.89
CA LYS A 48 8.92 -4.88 -10.82
C LYS A 48 7.97 -5.84 -10.12
N ASP A 49 8.47 -6.61 -9.14
CA ASP A 49 7.64 -7.55 -8.39
C ASP A 49 6.59 -6.84 -7.53
N ILE A 50 6.93 -5.74 -6.86
CA ILE A 50 5.97 -4.94 -6.10
C ILE A 50 4.90 -4.34 -7.01
N CYS A 51 5.27 -3.87 -8.21
CA CYS A 51 4.29 -3.38 -9.20
C CYS A 51 3.35 -4.49 -9.68
N ARG A 52 3.86 -5.72 -9.85
CA ARG A 52 3.03 -6.90 -10.16
C ARG A 52 2.04 -7.18 -9.04
N GLN A 53 2.49 -7.22 -7.78
CA GLN A 53 1.61 -7.43 -6.61
C GLN A 53 0.54 -6.33 -6.49
N MET A 54 0.89 -5.07 -6.76
CA MET A 54 -0.10 -3.98 -6.81
C MET A 54 -1.19 -4.23 -7.86
N SER A 55 -0.82 -4.80 -9.01
CA SER A 55 -1.78 -5.12 -10.07
C SER A 55 -2.71 -6.26 -9.64
N GLU A 56 -2.23 -7.18 -8.80
CA GLU A 56 -3.04 -8.26 -8.22
C GLU A 56 -4.03 -7.71 -7.17
N ASP A 57 -3.57 -6.82 -6.29
CA ASP A 57 -4.43 -6.12 -5.33
C ASP A 57 -5.53 -5.30 -6.01
N GLN A 58 -5.20 -4.63 -7.12
CA GLN A 58 -6.17 -3.86 -7.91
C GLN A 58 -7.37 -4.70 -8.37
N ILE A 59 -7.15 -5.96 -8.76
CA ILE A 59 -8.24 -6.86 -9.19
C ILE A 59 -9.19 -7.11 -8.03
N ILE A 60 -8.66 -7.40 -6.83
CA ILE A 60 -9.48 -7.64 -5.64
C ILE A 60 -10.23 -6.37 -5.23
N TRP A 61 -9.58 -5.20 -5.26
CA TRP A 61 -10.21 -3.93 -4.87
C TRP A 61 -11.31 -3.50 -5.82
N ALA A 62 -11.15 -3.77 -7.12
CA ALA A 62 -12.18 -3.47 -8.12
C ALA A 62 -13.46 -4.31 -7.96
N HIS A 63 -13.38 -5.48 -7.32
CA HIS A 63 -14.50 -6.44 -7.22
C HIS A 63 -14.96 -6.73 -5.78
N LYS A 64 -14.53 -5.93 -4.80
CA LYS A 64 -14.94 -6.07 -3.40
C LYS A 64 -15.93 -4.99 -2.98
N LYS A 65 -16.67 -5.28 -1.91
CA LYS A 65 -17.56 -4.32 -1.24
C LYS A 65 -17.07 -3.99 0.17
N TYR A 66 -17.34 -2.77 0.62
CA TYR A 66 -17.16 -2.41 2.01
C TYR A 66 -18.28 -3.02 2.89
N PHE A 67 -17.88 -3.67 3.99
CA PHE A 67 -18.79 -4.14 5.03
C PHE A 67 -18.49 -3.41 6.33
N ALA A 68 -19.47 -2.71 6.90
CA ALA A 68 -19.34 -2.01 8.17
C ALA A 68 -19.00 -2.98 9.32
N LYS A 69 -19.64 -4.15 9.34
CA LYS A 69 -19.41 -5.24 10.29
C LYS A 69 -18.99 -6.51 9.52
N PRO A 70 -17.69 -6.67 9.20
CA PRO A 70 -17.21 -7.89 8.53
C PRO A 70 -17.29 -9.09 9.48
N MET A 71 -17.49 -10.29 8.93
CA MET A 71 -17.28 -11.52 9.69
C MET A 71 -15.77 -11.77 9.81
N LEU A 72 -15.30 -12.11 11.01
CA LEU A 72 -13.88 -12.32 11.31
C LEU A 72 -13.65 -13.72 11.87
N CYS A 73 -12.44 -14.24 11.66
CA CYS A 73 -11.93 -15.48 12.24
C CYS A 73 -10.67 -15.21 13.07
N ASP A 74 -10.17 -16.23 13.78
CA ASP A 74 -9.07 -16.09 14.75
C ASP A 74 -7.77 -15.54 14.16
N ASN A 75 -7.53 -15.73 12.86
CA ASN A 75 -6.31 -15.27 12.18
C ASN A 75 -6.47 -13.91 11.47
N ASP A 76 -7.63 -13.28 11.56
CA ASP A 76 -7.81 -11.92 11.04
C ASP A 76 -7.05 -10.90 11.89
N GLY A 77 -6.46 -9.92 11.21
CA GLY A 77 -5.81 -8.80 11.88
C GLY A 77 -6.80 -7.93 12.67
N PRO A 78 -6.30 -6.90 13.38
CA PRO A 78 -7.11 -6.05 14.25
C PRO A 78 -7.98 -5.03 13.48
N PHE A 79 -8.84 -5.49 12.55
CA PHE A 79 -9.65 -4.66 11.64
C PHE A 79 -10.46 -3.56 12.35
N ALA A 80 -11.17 -3.93 13.42
CA ALA A 80 -12.00 -2.98 14.16
C ALA A 80 -11.17 -1.88 14.85
N ARG A 81 -10.00 -2.25 15.40
CA ARG A 81 -9.08 -1.28 16.02
C ARG A 81 -8.48 -0.35 14.98
N PHE A 82 -8.09 -0.88 13.83
CA PHE A 82 -7.59 -0.08 12.71
C PHE A 82 -8.64 0.93 12.23
N ARG A 83 -9.88 0.49 12.01
CA ARG A 83 -10.97 1.39 11.59
C ARG A 83 -11.28 2.48 12.62
N LYS A 84 -11.33 2.12 13.91
CA LYS A 84 -11.50 3.10 15.01
C LYS A 84 -10.36 4.11 15.07
N TRP A 85 -9.13 3.67 14.83
CA TRP A 85 -8.00 4.60 14.75
C TRP A 85 -8.11 5.50 13.52
N TYR A 86 -8.47 4.96 12.36
CA TYR A 86 -8.57 5.73 11.11
C TYR A 86 -9.73 6.74 11.11
N SER A 87 -10.79 6.51 11.88
CA SER A 87 -11.94 7.43 11.97
C SER A 87 -11.57 8.82 12.48
N GLN A 88 -10.43 8.98 13.18
CA GLN A 88 -9.95 10.28 13.66
C GLN A 88 -9.68 11.30 12.54
N PHE A 89 -9.48 10.83 11.31
CA PHE A 89 -9.18 11.68 10.15
C PHE A 89 -10.45 12.16 9.43
N TYR A 90 -11.64 11.72 9.85
CA TYR A 90 -12.92 12.20 9.33
C TYR A 90 -13.50 13.28 10.24
N ALA A 91 -14.08 14.32 9.65
CA ALA A 91 -14.60 15.50 10.36
C ALA A 91 -15.64 15.16 11.44
N ASP A 92 -16.42 14.09 11.24
CA ASP A 92 -17.49 13.70 12.16
C ASP A 92 -17.02 12.75 13.29
N GLY A 93 -15.75 12.34 13.30
CA GLY A 93 -15.16 11.50 14.36
C GLY A 93 -15.82 10.12 14.58
N ALA A 94 -16.78 9.71 13.76
CA ALA A 94 -17.65 8.58 14.06
C ALA A 94 -17.21 7.29 13.36
N ALA A 95 -17.08 6.24 14.19
CA ALA A 95 -16.87 4.85 13.81
C ALA A 95 -18.13 4.18 13.24
#